data_AF-A0A2Z6ANQ5-F1
#
_entry.id   AF-A0A2Z6ANQ5-F1
#
_cell.length_a   1.000
_cell.length_b   1.000
_cell.length_c   1.000
_cell.angle_alpha   90.00
_cell.angle_beta   90.00
_cell.angle_gamma   90.00
#
_symmetry.space_group_name_H-M   'P 1'
#
loop_
_entity.id
_entity.type
_entity.pdbx_description
1 polymer ?
#
loop_
_entity_poly.entity_id
_entity_poly.type
_entity_poly.pdbx_seq_one_letter_code
_entity_poly.pdbx_strand_id
1 'polypeptide(L)' 'MVSVGGNYYSVPDATRRRVVEVHSLADEIHIFEDNRLIARHPLLEGRRQRSLLEGHRRQYRPKEENPVPHDCPS' A
#
# COMPACT_ATOMS: atom_id res chain seq x y z
N MET A 1 -4.05 -5.21 6.67
CA MET A 1 -2.87 -6.04 6.96
C MET A 1 -2.92 -7.27 6.08
N VAL A 2 -1.79 -7.69 5.54
CA VAL A 2 -1.64 -8.85 4.66
C VAL A 2 -0.82 -9.90 5.38
N SER A 3 -1.21 -11.17 5.30
CA SER A 3 -0.45 -12.29 5.87
C SER A 3 0.38 -12.95 4.78
N VAL A 4 1.70 -12.99 4.93
CA VAL A 4 2.63 -13.61 3.97
C VAL A 4 3.59 -14.50 4.75
N GLY A 5 3.66 -15.79 4.42
CA GLY A 5 4.58 -16.72 5.08
C GLY A 5 4.44 -16.84 6.60
N GLY A 6 3.28 -16.47 7.18
CA GLY A 6 3.07 -16.44 8.63
C GLY A 6 3.51 -15.14 9.33
N ASN A 7 3.89 -14.12 8.56
CA ASN A 7 4.18 -12.76 9.03
C ASN A 7 3.10 -11.79 8.55
N TYR A 8 2.90 -10.71 9.33
CA TYR A 8 1.87 -9.71 9.04
C TYR A 8 2.51 -8.40 8.56
N TYR A 9 2.11 -7.98 7.38
CA TYR A 9 2.59 -6.78 6.72
C TYR A 9 1.48 -5.73 6.68
N SER A 10 1.82 -4.51 7.10
CA SER A 10 0.92 -3.38 6.97
C SER A 10 0.84 -2.92 5.52
N VAL A 11 -0.38 -2.55 5.12
CA VAL A 11 -0.68 -1.95 3.82
C VAL A 11 -1.48 -0.67 4.07
N PRO A 12 -1.38 0.33 3.19
CA PRO A 12 -2.18 1.55 3.32
C PRO A 12 -3.67 1.19 3.28
N ASP A 13 -4.51 1.83 4.10
CA ASP A 13 -5.93 1.48 4.19
C ASP A 13 -6.68 1.69 2.86
N ALA A 14 -6.19 2.61 2.01
CA ALA A 14 -6.66 2.81 0.63
C ALA A 14 -6.63 1.53 -0.23
N THR A 15 -5.78 0.57 0.13
CA THR A 15 -5.62 -0.70 -0.61
C THR A 15 -6.42 -1.84 -0.01
N ARG A 16 -7.07 -1.62 1.15
CA ARG A 16 -7.91 -2.60 1.83
C ARG A 16 -9.20 -2.92 1.08
N ARG A 17 -9.62 -2.04 0.16
CA ARG A 17 -10.80 -2.19 -0.70
C ARG A 17 -10.45 -2.52 -2.16
N ARG A 18 -9.17 -2.77 -2.46
CA ARG A 18 -8.67 -3.08 -3.80
C ARG A 18 -7.87 -4.39 -3.81
N VAL A 19 -7.71 -4.96 -4.99
CA VAL A 19 -6.83 -6.13 -5.19
C VAL A 19 -5.39 -5.63 -5.15
N VAL A 20 -4.57 -6.22 -4.28
CA VAL A 20 -3.14 -5.95 -4.19
C VAL A 20 -2.37 -7.21 -4.57
N GLU A 21 -1.28 -7.03 -5.30
CA GLU A 21 -0.35 -8.08 -5.65
C GLU A 21 0.81 -8.08 -4.67
N VAL A 22 1.14 -9.26 -4.16
CA VAL A 22 2.17 -9.41 -3.13
C VAL A 22 3.28 -10.27 -3.71
N HIS A 23 4.42 -9.65 -3.91
CA HIS A 23 5.62 -10.32 -4.39
C HIS A 23 6.53 -10.59 -3.21
N SER A 24 6.73 -11.86 -2.89
CA SER A 24 7.73 -12.29 -1.93
C SER A 24 9.05 -12.53 -2.66
N LEU A 25 10.00 -11.61 -2.51
CA LEU A 25 11.38 -11.78 -2.95
C LEU A 25 12.19 -12.50 -1.86
N ALA A 26 13.44 -12.81 -2.17
CA ALA A 26 14.34 -13.54 -1.26
C ALA A 26 14.63 -12.78 0.04
N ASP A 27 14.70 -11.45 -0.01
CA ASP A 27 15.06 -10.60 1.14
C ASP A 27 13.99 -9.54 1.47
N GLU A 28 12.97 -9.39 0.62
CA GLU A 28 11.96 -8.34 0.77
C GLU A 28 10.59 -8.75 0.23
N ILE A 29 9.54 -8.12 0.75
CA ILE A 29 8.16 -8.21 0.28
C ILE A 29 7.79 -6.90 -0.40
N HIS A 30 7.41 -6.99 -1.66
CA HIS A 30 6.89 -5.86 -2.44
C HIS A 30 5.39 -6.01 -2.60
N ILE A 31 4.65 -4.94 -2.34
CA ILE A 31 3.21 -4.92 -2.46
C ILE A 31 2.86 -3.90 -3.53
N PHE A 32 2.17 -4.37 -4.56
CA PHE A 32 1.73 -3.59 -5.71
C PHE A 32 0.21 -3.44 -5.69
N GLU A 33 -0.27 -2.29 -6.16
CA GLU A 33 -1.68 -2.06 -6.48
C GLU A 33 -1.72 -1.59 -7.93
N ASP A 34 -2.49 -2.26 -8.78
CA ASP A 34 -2.64 -1.87 -10.20
C ASP A 34 -1.27 -1.70 -10.91
N ASN A 35 -0.36 -2.66 -10.74
CA ASN A 35 1.04 -2.61 -11.21
C ASN A 35 1.93 -1.49 -10.61
N ARG A 36 1.47 -0.80 -9.56
CA ARG A 36 2.22 0.26 -8.89
C ARG A 36 2.69 -0.18 -7.50
N LEU A 37 3.99 -0.10 -7.23
CA LEU A 37 4.53 -0.40 -5.90
C LEU A 37 4.00 0.60 -4.85
N ILE A 38 3.19 0.10 -3.92
CA ILE A 38 2.57 0.91 -2.84
C ILE A 38 3.28 0.73 -1.50
N ALA A 39 3.94 -0.40 -1.29
CA ALA A 39 4.65 -0.70 -0.05
C ALA A 39 5.79 -1.68 -0.31
N ARG A 40 6.89 -1.48 0.42
CA ARG A 40 8.06 -2.34 0.39
C ARG A 40 8.47 -2.63 1.82
N HIS A 41 8.55 -3.90 2.16
CA HIS A 41 8.92 -4.37 3.49
C HIS A 41 10.13 -5.27 3.38
N PRO A 42 11.12 -5.19 4.28
CA PRO A 42 12.12 -6.25 4.39
C PRO A 42 11.42 -7.56 4.75
N LEU A 43 11.92 -8.68 4.23
CA LEU A 43 11.46 -10.01 4.59
C LEU A 43 11.85 -10.19 6.05
N LEU A 44 10.86 -10.48 6.89
CA LEU A 44 11.12 -10.71 8.29
C LEU A 44 11.56 -12.15 8.41
N GLU A 45 12.85 -12.35 8.63
CA GLU A 45 13.41 -13.67 8.94
C GLU A 45 12.94 -14.09 10.35
N GLY A 46 11.77 -14.73 10.40
CA GLY A 46 11.10 -15.12 11.63
C GLY A 46 9.65 -15.58 11.44
N ARG A 47 8.98 -15.97 12.53
CA ARG A 47 7.55 -16.32 12.56
C ARG A 47 6.82 -15.37 13.52
N ARG A 48 5.59 -14.94 13.18
CA ARG A 48 4.76 -13.99 13.97
C ARG A 48 5.30 -12.56 14.07
N GLN A 49 6.21 -12.14 13.20
CA GLN A 49 6.63 -10.74 13.19
C GLN A 49 5.60 -9.85 12.49
N ARG A 50 5.58 -8.58 12.91
CA ARG A 50 4.68 -7.55 12.39
C ARG A 50 5.51 -6.38 11.89
N SER A 51 5.60 -6.22 10.58
CA SER A 51 6.21 -5.03 9.98
C SER A 51 5.17 -3.92 9.91
N LEU A 52 5.18 -3.06 10.92
CA LEU A 52 4.42 -1.82 10.97
C LEU A 52 5.31 -0.68 10.45
N LEU A 53 5.21 -0.33 9.17
CA LEU A 53 5.85 0.90 8.70
C LEU A 53 5.07 2.11 9.21
N GLU A 54 5.78 3.02 9.85
CA GLU A 54 5.25 4.22 10.53
C GLU A 54 4.48 5.15 9.58
N GLY A 55 4.75 5.05 8.26
CA GLY A 55 4.05 5.80 7.21
C GLY A 55 2.60 5.35 6.92
N HIS A 56 2.17 4.17 7.36
CA HIS A 56 0.81 3.69 7.10
C HIS A 56 -0.26 4.26 8.05
N ARG A 57 0.15 5.02 9.08
CA ARG A 57 -0.78 5.78 9.93
C ARG A 57 -1.21 7.10 9.29
N ARG A 58 -0.64 7.48 8.15
CA ARG A 58 -0.93 8.78 7.53
C ARG A 58 -2.12 8.66 6.59
N GLN A 59 -3.20 9.31 7.01
CA GLN A 59 -4.46 9.45 6.29
C GLN A 59 -4.20 9.73 4.82
N TYR A 60 -4.81 8.91 3.98
CA TYR A 60 -4.95 9.16 2.56
C TYR A 60 -5.64 10.52 2.42
N ARG A 61 -4.89 11.60 2.16
CA ARG A 61 -5.47 12.74 1.46
C ARG A 61 -5.65 12.24 0.03
N PRO A 62 -6.87 11.94 -0.44
CA PRO A 62 -7.06 11.81 -1.87
C PRO A 62 -6.48 13.09 -2.48
N LYS A 63 -5.61 12.93 -3.49
CA LYS A 63 -5.22 14.07 -4.31
C LYS A 63 -6.53 14.61 -4.87
N GLU A 64 -6.89 15.80 -4.41
CA GLU A 64 -7.97 16.60 -4.95
C GLU A 64 -7.73 16.69 -6.45
N GLU A 65 -8.53 15.92 -7.19
CA GLU A 65 -8.58 15.94 -8.63
C GLU A 65 -9.10 17.32 -9.03
N ASN A 66 -8.15 18.16 -9.44
CA ASN A 66 -8.25 19.28 -10.36
C ASN A 66 -9.68 19.82 -10.58
N PRO A 67 -10.06 21.02 -10.05
CA PRO A 67 -11.31 21.62 -10.46
C PRO A 67 -11.26 21.85 -11.97
N VAL A 68 -12.15 21.18 -12.69
CA VAL A 68 -12.44 21.45 -14.10
C VAL A 68 -12.58 22.97 -14.29
N PRO A 69 -11.88 23.58 -15.26
CA PRO A 69 -12.19 24.96 -15.61
C PRO A 69 -13.59 24.96 -16.21
N HIS A 70 -14.59 25.39 -15.43
CA HIS A 70 -15.87 25.82 -15.97
C HIS A 70 -15.60 27.14 -16.70
N ASP A 71 -15.13 27.02 -17.94
CA ASP A 71 -15.39 28.02 -18.96
C ASP A 71 -16.91 27.94 -19.23
N CYS A 72 -17.67 28.85 -18.63
CA CYS A 72 -19.03 29.13 -19.06
C CYS A 72 -18.98 30.37 -19.96
N PRO A 73 -19.23 30.23 -21.28
CA PRO A 73 -19.40 31.38 -22.14
C PRO A 73 -20.85 31.91 -22.07
N SER A 74 -20.96 33.22 -22.32
CA SER A 74 -22.15 34.06 -22.57
C SER A 74 -22.76 34.79 -21.38
#